data_AF-A0A7S2TUY5-F1
#
_entry.id   AF-A0A7S2TUY5-F1
#
_cell.length_a   1.000
_cell.length_b   1.000
_cell.length_c   1.000
_cell.angle_alpha   90.00
_cell.angle_beta   90.00
_cell.angle_gamma   90.00
#
_symmetry.space_group_name_H-M   'P 1'
#
loop_
_entity.id
_entity.type
_entity.pdbx_description
1 polymer ?
#
loop_
_entity_poly.entity_id
_entity_poly.type
_entity_poly.pdbx_seq_one_letter_code
_entity_poly.pdbx_strand_id
1 'polypeptide(L)'
;KFRKDLVVSQSETCFLMATMEHPMSRDHCWIVATDRNSRCTMDLEDDSLIDIHNYKKAIVKMNLKRNKRTIFFETAISLDSNAKRPVIEAVPVSSKVFRKARDIFEQAMMDCGSEFEAVTTTGKKVLRTCPRTNPLNTVLPRGDFAYF
;
A
#
# COMPACT_ATOMS: atom_id res chain seq x y z
N LYS A 1 3.89 -16.59 -4.18
CA LYS A 1 5.20 -17.11 -4.64
C LYS A 1 5.85 -16.05 -5.53
N PHE A 2 7.09 -15.67 -5.30
CA PHE A 2 7.78 -14.64 -6.12
C PHE A 2 8.04 -15.17 -7.54
N ARG A 3 7.86 -14.30 -8.55
CA ARG A 3 7.99 -14.61 -9.98
C ARG A 3 8.94 -13.59 -10.63
N LYS A 4 10.16 -14.01 -10.94
CA LYS A 4 11.21 -13.14 -11.49
C LYS A 4 10.83 -12.56 -12.85
N ASP A 5 10.10 -13.34 -13.64
CA ASP A 5 9.60 -12.99 -14.97
C ASP A 5 8.60 -11.84 -14.99
N LEU A 6 8.02 -11.49 -13.83
CA LEU A 6 7.10 -10.37 -13.69
C LEU A 6 7.78 -9.08 -13.19
N VAL A 7 9.08 -9.12 -12.88
CA VAL A 7 9.83 -7.94 -12.42
C VAL A 7 10.07 -7.01 -13.61
N VAL A 8 9.65 -5.75 -13.46
CA VAL A 8 9.74 -4.72 -14.50
C VAL A 8 10.91 -3.78 -14.25
N SER A 9 11.21 -3.50 -12.98
CA SER A 9 12.29 -2.61 -12.55
C SER A 9 12.73 -2.98 -11.14
N GLN A 10 14.00 -2.74 -10.82
CA GLN A 10 14.57 -2.98 -9.51
C GLN A 10 15.44 -1.78 -9.09
N SER A 11 15.30 -1.35 -7.86
CA SER A 11 16.19 -0.43 -7.15
C SER A 11 17.02 -1.21 -6.12
N GLU A 12 17.75 -0.51 -5.26
CA GLU A 12 18.57 -1.15 -4.23
C GLU A 12 17.72 -1.90 -3.20
N THR A 13 16.63 -1.28 -2.75
CA THR A 13 15.82 -1.81 -1.63
C THR A 13 14.43 -2.28 -2.05
N CYS A 14 14.03 -2.03 -3.29
CA CYS A 14 12.68 -2.35 -3.80
C CYS A 14 12.71 -2.89 -5.22
N PHE A 15 11.62 -3.52 -5.64
CA PHE A 15 11.39 -3.82 -7.04
C PHE A 15 9.92 -3.60 -7.42
N LEU A 16 9.72 -3.19 -8.67
CA LEU A 16 8.41 -3.07 -9.30
C LEU A 16 8.12 -4.35 -10.08
N MET A 17 6.95 -4.94 -9.85
CA MET A 17 6.52 -6.11 -10.60
C MET A 17 5.09 -5.97 -11.12
N ALA A 18 4.80 -6.60 -12.25
CA ALA A 18 3.44 -6.83 -12.68
C ALA A 18 2.72 -7.71 -11.65
N THR A 19 1.43 -7.48 -11.49
CA THR A 19 0.62 -8.29 -10.59
C THR A 19 0.50 -9.73 -11.09
N MET A 20 0.41 -10.65 -10.14
CA MET A 20 0.03 -12.02 -10.44
C MET A 20 -1.47 -12.07 -10.77
N GLU A 21 -1.99 -13.27 -11.05
CA GLU A 21 -3.39 -13.57 -11.38
C GLU A 21 -4.43 -12.58 -10.78
N HIS A 22 -5.41 -12.17 -11.59
CA HIS A 22 -6.52 -11.25 -11.23
C HIS A 22 -6.14 -9.78 -10.97
N PRO A 23 -5.54 -9.06 -11.94
CA PRO A 23 -5.32 -7.62 -11.81
C PRO A 23 -6.65 -6.86 -11.69
N MET A 24 -6.77 -5.97 -10.69
CA MET A 24 -7.95 -5.10 -10.53
C MET A 24 -8.12 -4.10 -11.68
N SER A 25 -7.05 -3.75 -12.39
CA SER A 25 -7.12 -2.93 -13.58
C SER A 25 -5.94 -3.16 -14.51
N ARG A 26 -6.06 -2.70 -15.76
CA ARG A 26 -4.94 -2.69 -16.70
C ARG A 26 -3.83 -1.77 -16.17
N ASP A 27 -2.61 -2.30 -16.18
CA ASP A 27 -1.40 -1.69 -15.61
C ASP A 27 -1.33 -1.72 -14.06
N HIS A 28 -2.13 -2.58 -13.40
CA HIS A 28 -1.97 -2.88 -11.99
C HIS A 28 -0.60 -3.53 -11.73
N CYS A 29 0.17 -2.95 -10.82
CA CYS A 29 1.49 -3.41 -10.44
C CYS A 29 1.70 -3.35 -8.93
N TRP A 30 2.75 -4.02 -8.47
CA TRP A 30 3.17 -4.07 -7.08
C TRP A 30 4.55 -3.46 -6.92
N ILE A 31 4.71 -2.62 -5.90
CA ILE A 31 6.02 -2.22 -5.37
C ILE A 31 6.30 -3.14 -4.19
N VAL A 32 7.41 -3.86 -4.24
CA VAL A 32 7.74 -4.88 -3.24
C VAL A 32 9.11 -4.59 -2.65
N ALA A 33 9.20 -4.52 -1.32
CA ALA A 33 10.47 -4.36 -0.64
C ALA A 33 11.33 -5.63 -0.78
N THR A 34 12.65 -5.48 -0.87
CA THR A 34 13.57 -6.63 -0.98
C THR A 34 13.76 -7.34 0.35
N ASP A 35 13.73 -6.56 1.44
CA ASP A 35 13.83 -7.05 2.82
C ASP A 35 12.70 -8.03 3.13
N ARG A 36 13.10 -9.21 3.60
CA ARG A 36 12.21 -10.32 3.96
C ARG A 36 11.86 -10.34 5.44
N ASN A 37 12.60 -9.58 6.26
CA ASN A 37 12.41 -9.55 7.71
C ASN A 37 11.35 -8.51 8.10
N SER A 38 11.23 -7.44 7.31
CA SER A 38 10.12 -6.49 7.41
C SER A 38 8.79 -7.16 7.07
N ARG A 39 7.74 -6.88 7.86
CA ARG A 39 6.40 -7.47 7.67
C ARG A 39 5.43 -6.49 7.04
N CYS A 40 5.71 -5.20 7.18
CA CYS A 40 4.91 -4.12 6.63
C CYS A 40 5.79 -2.93 6.25
N THR A 41 5.23 -1.95 5.53
CA THR A 41 5.99 -0.75 5.12
C THR A 41 6.47 0.08 6.33
N MET A 42 5.82 -0.02 7.49
CA MET A 42 6.25 0.70 8.70
C MET A 42 7.49 0.11 9.38
N ASP A 43 7.84 -1.15 9.09
CA ASP A 43 9.06 -1.80 9.60
C ASP A 43 10.30 -1.42 8.77
N LEU A 44 10.11 -0.76 7.62
CA LEU A 44 11.18 -0.46 6.67
C LEU A 44 12.01 0.75 7.09
N GLU A 45 13.31 0.67 6.79
CA GLU A 45 14.26 1.77 6.93
C GLU A 45 14.04 2.90 5.91
N ASP A 46 14.59 4.08 6.19
CA ASP A 46 14.38 5.30 5.40
C ASP A 46 14.73 5.13 3.91
N ASP A 47 15.82 4.42 3.58
CA ASP A 47 16.23 4.17 2.19
C ASP A 47 15.16 3.40 1.40
N SER A 48 14.50 2.43 2.06
CA SER A 48 13.39 1.68 1.47
C SER A 48 12.18 2.56 1.24
N LEU A 49 11.88 3.47 2.17
CA LEU A 49 10.79 4.43 2.02
C LEU A 49 11.06 5.44 0.88
N ILE A 50 12.32 5.84 0.69
CA ILE A 50 12.75 6.70 -0.43
C ILE A 50 12.53 6.00 -1.76
N ASP A 51 12.96 4.75 -1.90
CA ASP A 51 12.78 3.96 -3.12
C ASP A 51 11.30 3.74 -3.45
N ILE A 52 10.49 3.36 -2.45
CA ILE A 52 9.04 3.26 -2.57
C ILE A 52 8.44 4.58 -3.09
N HIS A 53 8.85 5.70 -2.51
CA HIS A 53 8.32 7.01 -2.89
C HIS A 53 8.73 7.41 -4.32
N ASN A 54 9.95 7.07 -4.75
CA ASN A 54 10.42 7.29 -6.11
C ASN A 54 9.59 6.48 -7.12
N TYR A 55 9.29 5.22 -6.83
CA TYR A 55 8.37 4.41 -7.64
C TYR A 55 6.95 5.01 -7.68
N LYS A 56 6.39 5.40 -6.52
CA LYS A 56 5.06 6.04 -6.46
C LYS A 56 5.00 7.30 -7.35
N LYS A 57 6.01 8.17 -7.27
CA LYS A 57 6.13 9.37 -8.11
C LYS A 57 6.16 9.02 -9.60
N ALA A 58 6.99 8.06 -10.00
CA ALA A 58 7.13 7.64 -11.39
C ALA A 58 5.81 7.08 -11.95
N ILE A 59 5.14 6.21 -11.18
CA ILE A 59 3.84 5.62 -11.55
C ILE A 59 2.76 6.69 -11.68
N VAL A 60 2.67 7.63 -10.71
CA VAL A 60 1.72 8.75 -10.78
C VAL A 60 1.96 9.58 -12.04
N LYS A 61 3.21 9.94 -12.33
CA LYS A 61 3.56 10.72 -13.54
C LYS A 61 3.19 9.98 -14.83
N MET A 62 3.46 8.67 -14.88
CA MET A 62 3.10 7.83 -16.04
C MET A 62 1.58 7.75 -16.23
N ASN A 63 0.83 7.45 -15.17
CA ASN A 63 -0.62 7.31 -15.24
C ASN A 63 -1.32 8.64 -15.52
N LEU A 64 -0.78 9.75 -15.02
CA LEU A 64 -1.29 11.09 -15.32
C LEU A 64 -1.23 11.39 -16.82
N LYS A 65 -0.12 11.06 -17.51
CA LYS A 65 0.01 11.20 -18.97
C LYS A 65 -1.02 10.36 -19.74
N ARG A 66 -1.57 9.32 -19.12
CA ARG A 66 -2.60 8.42 -19.68
C ARG A 66 -4.01 8.78 -19.20
N ASN A 67 -4.22 9.98 -18.64
CA ASN A 67 -5.49 10.45 -18.08
C ASN A 67 -6.06 9.54 -16.97
N LYS A 68 -5.21 8.78 -16.28
CA LYS A 68 -5.54 7.95 -15.12
C LYS A 68 -5.08 8.62 -13.83
N ARG A 69 -5.58 8.10 -12.71
CA ARG A 69 -5.08 8.34 -11.36
C ARG A 69 -4.60 7.01 -10.78
N THR A 70 -3.87 7.04 -9.68
CA THR A 70 -3.37 5.82 -9.04
C THR A 70 -3.83 5.80 -7.59
N ILE A 71 -4.41 4.68 -7.17
CA ILE A 71 -4.67 4.38 -5.76
C ILE A 71 -3.53 3.46 -5.31
N PHE A 72 -2.91 3.80 -4.19
CA PHE A 72 -1.93 2.96 -3.54
C PHE A 72 -2.49 2.46 -2.22
N PHE A 73 -2.31 1.18 -1.92
CA PHE A 73 -2.66 0.61 -0.63
C PHE A 73 -1.75 -0.57 -0.30
N GLU A 74 -1.71 -0.93 0.98
CA GLU A 74 -1.01 -2.08 1.52
C GLU A 74 -2.01 -2.82 2.43
N THR A 75 -1.84 -4.12 2.61
CA THR A 75 -2.65 -4.90 3.55
C THR A 75 -1.70 -5.67 4.45
N ALA A 76 -1.49 -5.15 5.66
CA ALA A 76 -0.60 -5.73 6.65
C ALA A 76 -1.43 -6.51 7.68
N ILE A 77 -1.81 -7.76 7.38
CA ILE A 77 -2.66 -8.58 8.26
C ILE A 77 -1.90 -9.74 8.94
N SER A 78 -0.91 -10.33 8.27
CA SER A 78 -0.13 -11.45 8.81
C SER A 78 1.26 -10.97 9.23
N LEU A 79 1.52 -10.94 10.53
CA LEU A 79 2.80 -10.53 11.12
C LEU A 79 3.60 -11.73 11.66
N ASP A 80 3.21 -12.95 11.27
CA ASP A 80 3.92 -14.18 11.60
C ASP A 80 5.24 -14.31 10.84
N SER A 81 6.10 -15.24 11.23
CA SER A 81 7.43 -15.45 10.60
C SER A 81 7.39 -15.90 9.13
N ASN A 82 6.19 -16.22 8.61
CA ASN A 82 5.94 -16.51 7.19
C ASN A 82 5.38 -15.30 6.42
N ALA A 83 5.30 -14.12 7.06
CA ALA A 83 4.82 -12.90 6.47
C ALA A 83 5.50 -12.66 5.12
N LYS A 84 4.68 -12.35 4.12
CA LYS A 84 5.18 -11.96 2.81
C LYS A 84 5.86 -10.60 2.97
N ARG A 85 6.89 -10.35 2.17
CA ARG A 85 7.52 -9.02 2.03
C ARG A 85 6.47 -7.93 1.95
N PRO A 86 6.73 -6.71 2.47
CA PRO A 86 5.83 -5.58 2.29
C PRO A 86 5.51 -5.38 0.80
N VAL A 87 4.22 -5.34 0.48
CA VAL A 87 3.71 -5.12 -0.87
C VAL A 87 2.79 -3.93 -0.87
N ILE A 88 3.12 -2.94 -1.69
CA ILE A 88 2.25 -1.81 -1.98
C ILE A 88 1.63 -2.03 -3.35
N GLU A 89 0.32 -2.17 -3.39
CA GLU A 89 -0.45 -2.26 -4.61
C GLU A 89 -0.58 -0.87 -5.24
N ALA A 90 -0.42 -0.80 -6.56
CA ALA A 90 -0.53 0.44 -7.33
C ALA A 90 -1.56 0.22 -8.44
N VAL A 91 -2.80 0.66 -8.19
CA VAL A 91 -3.95 0.42 -9.07
C VAL A 91 -4.30 1.68 -9.86
N PRO A 92 -4.06 1.70 -11.18
CA PRO A 92 -4.55 2.77 -12.04
C PRO A 92 -6.08 2.75 -12.13
N VAL A 93 -6.70 3.91 -11.96
CA VAL A 93 -8.16 4.09 -12.05
C VAL A 93 -8.51 5.33 -12.87
N SER A 94 -9.76 5.41 -13.34
CA SER A 94 -10.24 6.63 -13.99
C SER A 94 -10.38 7.77 -12.98
N SER A 95 -10.30 9.02 -13.46
CA SER A 95 -10.53 10.19 -12.61
C SER A 95 -11.92 10.21 -11.95
N LYS A 96 -12.94 9.61 -12.58
CA LYS A 96 -14.30 9.49 -12.03
C LYS A 96 -14.33 8.57 -10.81
N VAL A 97 -13.65 7.42 -10.89
CA VAL A 97 -13.53 6.47 -9.76
C VAL A 97 -12.70 7.09 -8.65
N PHE A 98 -11.57 7.72 -8.99
CA PHE A 98 -10.68 8.33 -8.00
C PHE A 98 -11.37 9.39 -7.13
N ARG A 99 -12.25 10.22 -7.71
CA ARG A 99 -13.01 11.23 -6.96
C ARG A 99 -13.95 10.65 -5.91
N LYS A 100 -14.41 9.41 -6.09
CA LYS A 100 -15.29 8.70 -5.16
C LYS A 100 -14.53 7.75 -4.22
N ALA A 101 -13.25 7.49 -4.51
CA ALA A 101 -12.48 6.46 -3.84
C ALA A 101 -12.47 6.66 -2.33
N ARG A 102 -12.20 7.88 -1.84
CA ARG A 102 -12.19 8.19 -0.41
C ARG A 102 -13.50 7.79 0.27
N ASP A 103 -14.63 8.26 -0.27
CA ASP A 103 -15.93 8.04 0.36
C ASP A 103 -16.34 6.55 0.31
N ILE A 104 -15.97 5.84 -0.76
CA ILE A 104 -16.17 4.39 -0.89
C ILE A 104 -15.31 3.63 0.13
N PHE A 105 -14.02 3.95 0.26
CA PHE A 105 -13.14 3.32 1.24
C PHE A 105 -13.62 3.60 2.67
N GLU A 106 -13.99 4.84 2.97
CA GLU A 106 -14.50 5.20 4.30
C GLU A 106 -15.77 4.42 4.63
N GLN A 107 -16.74 4.33 3.71
CA GLN A 107 -17.94 3.54 3.92
C GLN A 107 -17.63 2.05 4.08
N ALA A 108 -16.81 1.48 3.19
CA ALA A 108 -16.45 0.06 3.25
C ALA A 108 -15.72 -0.32 4.55
N MET A 109 -14.87 0.57 5.07
CA MET A 109 -14.18 0.37 6.35
C MET A 109 -15.13 0.47 7.55
N MET A 110 -16.14 1.35 7.48
CA MET A 110 -17.16 1.47 8.53
C MET A 110 -18.10 0.26 8.55
N ASP A 111 -18.46 -0.24 7.36
CA ASP A 111 -19.31 -1.42 7.17
C ASP A 111 -18.57 -2.74 7.46
N CYS A 112 -17.23 -2.69 7.57
CA CYS A 112 -16.44 -3.85 7.93
C CYS A 112 -16.79 -4.32 9.36
N GLY A 113 -17.01 -5.64 9.48
CA GLY A 113 -17.46 -6.30 10.71
C GLY A 113 -16.41 -6.30 11.82
N SER A 114 -16.65 -7.10 12.87
CA SER A 114 -15.77 -7.21 14.04
C SER A 114 -14.37 -7.77 13.73
N GLU A 115 -14.14 -8.29 12.52
CA GLU A 115 -12.83 -8.78 12.05
C GLU A 115 -11.77 -7.68 11.97
N PHE A 116 -12.19 -6.41 11.83
CA PHE A 116 -11.33 -5.23 11.86
C PHE A 116 -11.75 -4.24 12.96
N GLU A 117 -12.39 -4.73 14.04
CA GLU A 117 -12.63 -3.90 15.22
C GLU A 117 -11.28 -3.43 15.80
N ALA A 118 -11.04 -2.14 15.62
CA ALA A 118 -9.76 -1.49 15.79
C ALA A 118 -9.21 -1.62 17.22
N VAL A 119 -8.07 -2.29 17.35
CA VAL A 119 -7.06 -2.03 18.39
C VAL A 119 -6.32 -0.73 18.00
N THR A 120 -7.03 0.39 17.93
CA THR A 120 -6.41 1.72 17.77
C THR A 120 -6.44 2.45 19.10
N THR A 121 -5.43 3.28 19.36
CA THR A 121 -5.36 4.13 20.58
C THR A 121 -6.56 5.06 20.73
N THR A 122 -7.32 5.28 19.65
CA THR A 122 -8.49 6.18 19.61
C THR A 122 -9.84 5.47 19.59
N GLY A 123 -9.86 4.13 19.50
CA GLY A 123 -11.10 3.33 19.39
C GLY A 123 -11.89 3.56 18.09
N LYS A 124 -11.29 4.19 17.08
CA LYS A 124 -11.94 4.47 15.78
C LYS A 124 -11.55 3.39 14.76
N LYS A 125 -12.54 2.95 13.98
CA LYS A 125 -12.36 2.03 12.83
C LYS A 125 -11.62 2.68 11.65
N VAL A 126 -11.93 3.95 11.36
CA VAL A 126 -11.30 4.71 10.27
C VAL A 126 -10.37 5.77 10.82
N LEU A 127 -9.11 5.69 10.42
CA LEU A 127 -8.07 6.64 10.79
C LEU A 127 -7.67 7.49 9.58
N ARG A 128 -7.83 8.81 9.69
CA ARG A 128 -7.47 9.73 8.61
C ARG A 128 -6.04 10.24 8.80
N THR A 129 -5.15 9.82 7.91
CA THR A 129 -3.75 10.26 7.91
C THR A 129 -3.48 11.30 6.82
N CYS A 130 -2.53 12.20 7.06
CA CYS A 130 -2.00 13.13 6.09
C CYS A 130 -0.50 13.28 6.36
N PRO A 131 0.39 12.99 5.40
CA PRO A 131 1.84 13.03 5.66
C PRO A 131 2.37 14.34 6.26
N ARG A 132 1.70 15.48 6.02
CA ARG A 132 2.13 16.80 6.54
C ARG A 132 1.56 17.15 7.91
N THR A 133 0.39 16.64 8.27
CA THR A 133 -0.36 17.10 9.45
C THR A 133 -0.71 15.98 10.43
N ASN A 134 -0.74 14.73 9.97
CA ASN A 134 -1.08 13.56 10.76
C ASN A 134 -0.45 12.29 10.12
N PRO A 135 0.88 12.12 10.19
CA PRO A 135 1.58 11.04 9.49
C PRO A 135 1.22 9.66 10.06
N LEU A 136 1.37 8.62 9.23
CA LEU A 136 0.93 7.26 9.58
C LEU A 136 1.58 6.75 10.88
N ASN A 137 2.87 7.01 11.06
CA ASN A 137 3.68 6.59 12.21
C ASN A 137 3.33 7.28 13.54
N THR A 138 2.50 8.33 13.52
CA THR A 138 1.98 8.96 14.75
C THR A 138 0.58 8.48 15.11
N VAL A 139 -0.14 7.91 14.14
CA VAL A 139 -1.54 7.48 14.30
C VAL A 139 -1.61 6.00 14.65
N LEU A 140 -0.74 5.20 14.03
CA LEU A 140 -0.59 3.79 14.33
C LEU A 140 0.58 3.60 15.31
N PRO A 141 0.47 2.71 16.31
CA PRO A 141 1.60 2.38 17.18
C PRO A 141 2.77 1.82 16.37
N ARG A 142 3.96 1.66 16.95
CA ARG A 142 4.99 0.79 16.36
C ARG A 142 4.85 -0.60 16.97
N GLY A 143 4.90 -1.66 16.17
CA GLY A 143 4.81 -3.04 16.65
C GLY A 143 3.79 -3.91 15.92
N ASP A 144 3.36 -4.98 16.58
CA ASP A 144 2.70 -6.13 15.98
C ASP A 144 1.18 -5.96 15.89
N PHE A 145 0.69 -5.05 15.05
CA PHE A 145 -0.74 -4.89 14.80
C PHE A 145 -1.05 -4.84 13.31
N ALA A 146 -2.17 -5.45 12.94
CA ALA A 146 -2.65 -5.45 11.58
C ALA A 146 -3.22 -4.09 11.18
N TYR A 147 -3.02 -3.68 9.92
CA TYR A 147 -3.63 -2.49 9.34
C TYR A 147 -3.88 -2.62 7.83
N PHE A 148 -4.76 -1.75 7.34
CA PHE A 148 -5.07 -1.50 5.93
C PHE A 148 -5.05 0.00 5.67
#